data_AF-A0A8X6GCG6-F1
#
_entry.id   AF-A0A8X6GCG6-F1
#
_cell.length_a   1.000
_cell.length_b   1.000
_cell.length_c   1.000
_cell.angle_alpha   90.00
_cell.angle_beta   90.00
_cell.angle_gamma   90.00
#
_symmetry.space_group_name_H-M   'P 1'
#
loop_
_entity.id
_entity.type
_entity.pdbx_description
1 polymer ?
#
loop_
_entity_poly.entity_id
_entity_poly.type
_entity_poly.pdbx_seq_one_letter_code
_entity_poly.pdbx_strand_id
1 'polypeptide(L)'
;MIPVNSFDISHIVFPSNVHLADPTFNTSNSIDALLSADIFFDILKDGKYKLDNGNLILQNTEFGYIISGNTSRFSRGSLYCGIITKDFETLNDTLKSFWEIEEIVPIKFVSDEKT
;
A
#
# COMPACT_ATOMS: atom_id res chain seq x y z
N MET A 1 3.53 2.33 -0.66
CA MET A 1 4.19 2.74 0.59
C MET A 1 3.22 3.62 1.34
N ILE A 2 2.90 3.29 2.58
CA ILE A 2 1.94 4.04 3.42
C ILE A 2 2.71 5.18 4.10
N PRO A 3 2.10 6.36 4.31
CA PRO A 3 2.78 7.44 5.04
C PRO A 3 3.09 7.02 6.47
N VAL A 4 4.37 6.79 6.75
CA VAL A 4 4.89 6.58 8.12
C VAL A 4 4.77 7.87 8.94
N ASN A 5 4.89 9.01 8.28
CA ASN A 5 4.71 10.34 8.85
C ASN A 5 3.55 11.05 8.15
N SER A 6 2.70 11.72 8.95
CA SER A 6 1.68 12.60 8.42
C SER A 6 2.31 13.77 7.65
N PHE A 7 1.64 14.23 6.61
CA PHE A 7 2.12 15.36 5.80
C PHE A 7 1.03 16.38 5.50
N ASP A 8 1.46 17.62 5.25
CA ASP A 8 0.56 18.72 4.91
C ASP A 8 0.11 18.64 3.45
N ILE A 9 -1.19 18.81 3.25
CA ILE A 9 -1.86 18.78 1.95
C ILE A 9 -2.59 20.10 1.65
N SER A 10 -2.40 21.13 2.47
CA SER A 10 -3.07 22.43 2.31
C SER A 10 -2.85 23.10 0.95
N HIS A 11 -1.71 22.82 0.30
CA HIS A 11 -1.34 23.32 -1.03
C HIS A 11 -1.96 22.50 -2.18
N ILE A 12 -2.57 21.35 -1.89
CA ILE A 12 -3.21 20.50 -2.89
C ILE A 12 -4.63 21.01 -3.13
N VAL A 13 -4.92 21.38 -4.38
CA VAL A 13 -6.25 21.80 -4.81
C VAL A 13 -6.99 20.59 -5.38
N PHE A 14 -8.02 20.14 -4.68
CA PHE A 14 -8.88 19.04 -5.13
C PHE A 14 -10.05 19.55 -5.99
N PRO A 15 -10.47 18.81 -7.03
CA PRO A 15 -11.71 19.10 -7.75
C PRO A 15 -12.93 19.01 -6.82
N SER A 16 -13.92 19.87 -7.00
CA SER A 16 -15.08 20.01 -6.10
C SER A 16 -16.02 18.80 -6.06
N ASN A 17 -15.94 17.92 -7.06
CA ASN A 17 -16.78 16.73 -7.21
C ASN A 17 -16.05 15.43 -6.87
N VAL A 18 -14.92 15.51 -6.15
CA VAL A 18 -14.13 14.33 -5.75
C VAL A 18 -14.39 13.98 -4.29
N HIS A 19 -14.74 12.72 -4.06
CA HIS A 19 -14.77 12.11 -2.73
C HIS A 19 -13.63 11.11 -2.62
N LEU A 20 -12.76 11.29 -1.62
CA LEU A 20 -11.64 10.39 -1.37
C LEU A 20 -12.15 9.10 -0.71
N ALA A 21 -11.55 7.97 -1.09
CA ALA A 21 -11.79 6.68 -0.42
C ALA A 21 -11.29 6.71 1.03
N ASP A 22 -10.19 7.43 1.27
CA ASP A 22 -9.66 7.72 2.60
C ASP A 22 -9.49 9.25 2.74
N PRO A 23 -10.40 9.93 3.47
CA PRO A 23 -10.29 11.37 3.75
C PRO A 23 -9.04 11.75 4.55
N THR A 24 -8.40 10.78 5.20
CA THR A 24 -7.24 10.93 6.07
C THR A 24 -5.97 10.33 5.47
N PHE A 25 -5.92 10.14 4.14
CA PHE A 25 -4.79 9.50 3.43
C PHE A 25 -3.42 10.13 3.71
N ASN A 26 -3.38 11.40 4.12
CA ASN A 26 -2.16 12.13 4.41
C ASN A 26 -1.71 12.01 5.87
N THR A 27 -2.48 11.32 6.71
CA THR A 27 -2.16 11.09 8.11
C THR A 27 -1.59 9.68 8.29
N SER A 28 -0.58 9.55 9.13
CA SER A 28 -0.04 8.25 9.53
C SER A 28 -1.05 7.57 10.45
N ASN A 29 -1.56 6.42 10.03
CA ASN A 29 -2.55 5.65 10.79
C ASN A 29 -2.36 4.14 10.56
N SER A 30 -3.04 3.32 11.36
CA SER A 30 -3.10 1.87 11.15
C SER A 30 -3.84 1.52 9.85
N ILE A 31 -3.53 0.35 9.30
CA ILE A 31 -4.22 -0.18 8.14
C ILE A 31 -5.57 -0.75 8.59
N ASP A 32 -6.66 -0.18 8.08
CA ASP A 32 -8.01 -0.68 8.36
C ASP A 32 -8.40 -1.88 7.48
N ALA A 33 -7.92 -1.92 6.23
CA ALA A 33 -8.17 -3.00 5.30
C ALA A 33 -7.01 -3.17 4.30
N LEU A 34 -6.74 -4.42 3.91
CA LEU A 34 -5.79 -4.76 2.85
C LEU A 34 -6.55 -5.40 1.69
N LEU A 35 -6.43 -4.83 0.50
CA LEU A 35 -7.04 -5.34 -0.72
C LEU A 35 -6.04 -6.24 -1.45
N SER A 36 -6.50 -7.42 -1.87
CA SER A 36 -5.69 -8.36 -2.64
C SER A 36 -5.55 -7.88 -4.09
N ALA A 37 -4.48 -8.34 -4.76
CA ALA A 37 -4.15 -7.90 -6.12
C ALA A 37 -5.11 -8.46 -7.19
N ASP A 38 -5.78 -9.56 -6.89
CA ASP A 38 -6.80 -10.19 -7.75
C ASP A 38 -8.00 -9.27 -8.01
N ILE A 39 -8.42 -8.47 -7.02
CA ILE A 39 -9.52 -7.50 -7.17
C ILE A 39 -9.08 -6.11 -7.65
N PHE A 40 -7.78 -5.86 -7.78
CA PHE A 40 -7.25 -4.51 -8.00
C PHE A 40 -7.80 -3.87 -9.28
N PHE A 41 -7.83 -4.61 -10.39
CA PHE A 41 -8.30 -4.08 -11.66
C PHE A 41 -9.83 -3.96 -11.72
N ASP A 42 -10.54 -4.81 -10.99
CA ASP A 42 -12.01 -4.84 -10.97
C ASP A 42 -12.59 -3.61 -10.26
N ILE A 43 -11.86 -3.04 -9.30
CA ILE A 43 -12.33 -1.87 -8.54
C ILE A 43 -12.00 -0.53 -9.22
N LEU A 44 -11.19 -0.50 -10.29
CA LEU A 44 -10.82 0.74 -10.97
C LEU A 44 -11.99 1.26 -11.81
N LYS A 45 -12.25 2.57 -11.70
CA LYS A 45 -13.27 3.27 -12.48
C LYS A 45 -12.65 4.27 -13.44
N ASP A 46 -13.45 4.69 -14.41
CA ASP A 46 -13.17 5.88 -15.20
C ASP A 46 -13.07 7.12 -14.29
N GLY A 47 -12.10 7.98 -14.60
CA GLY A 47 -11.83 9.20 -13.84
C GLY A 47 -10.41 9.20 -13.27
N LYS A 48 -9.59 10.09 -13.82
CA LYS A 48 -8.21 10.28 -13.39
C LYS A 48 -7.84 11.75 -13.46
N TYR A 49 -7.32 12.30 -12.37
CA TYR A 49 -6.84 13.69 -12.32
C TYR A 49 -5.37 13.72 -11.93
N LYS A 50 -4.61 14.58 -12.60
CA LYS A 50 -3.24 14.91 -12.18
C LYS A 50 -3.29 16.13 -11.27
N LEU A 51 -2.71 16.01 -10.09
CA LEU A 51 -2.57 17.08 -9.10
C LEU A 51 -1.09 17.38 -8.85
N ASP A 52 -0.81 18.49 -8.15
CA ASP A 52 0.55 18.96 -7.82
C ASP A 52 1.52 18.86 -9.00
N ASN A 53 1.20 19.52 -10.12
CA ASN A 53 2.00 19.50 -11.35
C ASN A 53 2.27 18.10 -11.93
N GLY A 54 1.39 17.13 -11.64
CA GLY A 54 1.50 15.76 -12.11
C GLY A 54 2.28 14.82 -11.19
N ASN A 55 2.74 15.30 -10.02
CA ASN A 55 3.38 14.45 -9.01
C ASN A 55 2.38 13.50 -8.35
N LEU A 56 1.11 13.91 -8.28
CA LEU A 56 0.03 13.15 -7.68
C LEU A 56 -1.05 12.85 -8.71
N ILE A 57 -1.69 11.72 -8.52
CA ILE A 57 -2.75 11.19 -9.36
C ILE A 57 -3.91 10.80 -8.45
N LEU A 58 -5.07 11.40 -8.69
CA LEU A 58 -6.35 10.89 -8.23
C LEU A 58 -6.83 9.84 -9.21
N GLN A 59 -7.15 8.66 -8.71
CA GLN A 59 -7.73 7.56 -9.48
C GLN A 59 -9.08 7.19 -8.88
N ASN A 60 -10.14 7.20 -9.68
CA ASN A 60 -11.46 6.79 -9.25
C ASN A 60 -11.51 5.28 -9.03
N THR A 61 -12.18 4.83 -7.97
CA THR A 61 -12.39 3.42 -7.65
C THR A 61 -13.83 3.19 -7.14
N GLU A 62 -14.23 1.93 -6.96
CA GLU A 62 -15.48 1.56 -6.30
C GLU A 62 -15.67 2.21 -4.91
N PHE A 63 -14.57 2.49 -4.19
CA PHE A 63 -14.61 3.05 -2.83
C PHE A 63 -14.47 4.57 -2.78
N GLY A 64 -14.35 5.24 -3.92
CA GLY A 64 -13.99 6.66 -4.02
C GLY A 64 -12.60 6.85 -4.64
N TYR A 65 -12.13 8.10 -4.68
CA TYR A 65 -10.83 8.41 -5.28
C TYR A 65 -9.68 8.04 -4.34
N ILE A 66 -8.71 7.29 -4.86
CA ILE A 66 -7.43 7.05 -4.21
C ILE A 66 -6.37 8.01 -4.74
N ILE A 67 -5.34 8.28 -3.95
CA ILE A 67 -4.20 9.10 -4.35
C ILE A 67 -2.99 8.20 -4.54
N SER A 68 -2.30 8.38 -5.66
CA SER A 68 -1.03 7.74 -5.97
C SER A 68 -0.04 8.78 -6.48
N GLY A 69 1.26 8.51 -6.36
CA GLY A 69 2.27 9.42 -6.86
C GLY A 69 3.44 9.63 -5.90
N ASN A 70 4.30 10.57 -6.25
CA ASN A 70 5.52 10.83 -5.52
C ASN A 70 5.27 11.84 -4.39
N THR A 71 5.34 11.36 -3.16
CA THR A 71 5.21 12.16 -1.93
C THR A 71 6.55 12.58 -1.34
N SER A 72 7.68 12.38 -2.04
CA SER A 72 9.03 12.66 -1.52
C SER A 72 9.24 14.12 -1.11
N ARG A 73 8.48 15.06 -1.70
CA ARG A 73 8.46 16.48 -1.29
C ARG A 73 7.87 16.69 0.10
N PHE A 74 7.05 15.75 0.57
CA PHE A 74 6.39 15.79 1.87
C PHE A 74 7.18 15.10 2.97
N SER A 75 8.03 14.14 2.61
CA SER A 75 8.95 13.48 3.55
C SER A 75 10.19 14.35 3.79
N ARG A 76 10.34 14.91 4.99
CA ARG A 76 11.60 15.52 5.41
C ARG A 76 12.56 14.43 5.89
N GLY A 77 13.45 13.98 5.00
CA GLY A 77 14.54 13.04 5.31
C GLY A 77 14.47 11.73 4.52
N SER A 78 15.62 11.14 4.24
CA SER A 78 15.72 9.82 3.62
C SER A 78 15.28 8.75 4.63
N LEU A 79 14.21 8.03 4.31
CA LEU A 79 13.84 6.80 5.01
C LEU A 79 14.69 5.67 4.46
N TYR A 80 15.68 5.22 5.24
CA TYR A 80 16.41 3.99 4.94
C TYR A 80 15.74 2.84 5.69
N CYS A 81 15.21 1.87 4.95
CA CYS A 81 14.77 0.60 5.51
C CYS A 81 15.67 -0.49 4.93
N GLY A 82 16.37 -1.20 5.80
CA GLY A 82 17.29 -2.26 5.40
C GLY A 82 17.83 -3.00 6.61
N ILE A 83 18.20 -4.26 6.40
CA ILE A 83 18.85 -5.08 7.41
C ILE A 83 20.36 -4.90 7.24
N ILE A 84 21.02 -4.37 8.28
CA ILE A 84 22.48 -4.24 8.31
C ILE A 84 23.00 -5.28 9.29
N THR A 85 23.75 -6.25 8.78
CA THR A 85 24.45 -7.24 9.60
C THR A 85 25.88 -7.41 9.11
N LYS A 86 26.78 -7.69 10.05
CA LYS A 86 28.18 -8.02 9.76
C LYS A 86 28.37 -9.49 9.42
N ASP A 87 27.35 -10.30 9.69
CA ASP A 87 27.36 -11.74 9.50
C ASP A 87 26.29 -12.16 8.48
N PHE A 88 26.76 -12.85 7.44
CA PHE A 88 25.94 -13.33 6.34
C PHE A 88 25.06 -14.52 6.74
N GLU A 89 25.53 -15.38 7.64
CA GLU A 89 24.74 -16.54 8.10
C GLU A 89 23.50 -16.06 8.87
N THR A 90 23.69 -15.14 9.82
CA THR A 90 22.58 -14.52 10.56
C THR A 90 21.58 -13.82 9.62
N LEU A 91 22.04 -13.18 8.54
CA LEU A 91 21.13 -12.56 7.55
C LEU A 91 20.27 -13.63 6.86
N ASN A 92 20.92 -14.68 6.40
CA ASN A 92 20.29 -15.75 5.64
C ASN A 92 19.25 -16.49 6.47
N ASP A 93 19.58 -16.79 7.73
CA ASP A 93 18.65 -17.45 8.66
C ASP A 93 17.45 -16.56 9.01
N THR A 94 17.68 -15.25 9.17
CA THR A 94 16.62 -14.27 9.43
C THR A 94 15.66 -14.16 8.25
N LEU A 95 16.20 -14.03 7.02
CA LEU A 95 15.38 -13.97 5.81
C LEU A 95 14.62 -15.27 5.59
N LYS A 96 15.27 -16.42 5.80
CA LYS A 96 14.62 -17.72 5.67
C LYS A 96 13.45 -17.86 6.64
N SER A 97 13.65 -17.50 7.90
CA SER A 97 12.59 -17.53 8.93
C SER A 97 11.43 -16.60 8.56
N PHE A 98 11.71 -15.41 8.04
CA PHE A 98 10.67 -14.47 7.59
C PHE A 98 9.78 -15.09 6.50
N TRP A 99 10.37 -15.72 5.48
CA TRP A 99 9.61 -16.35 4.39
C TRP A 99 8.85 -17.61 4.82
N GLU A 100 9.40 -18.41 5.75
CA GLU A 100 8.72 -19.59 6.30
C GLU A 100 7.48 -19.20 7.13
N ILE A 101 7.49 -18.05 7.81
CA ILE A 101 6.35 -17.57 8.60
C ILE A 101 5.17 -17.15 7.69
N GLU A 102 5.47 -16.58 6.52
CA GLU A 102 4.45 -16.14 5.56
C GLU A 102 3.93 -17.27 4.65
N GLU A 103 4.54 -18.47 4.72
CA GLU A 103 4.15 -19.60 3.89
C GLU A 103 2.79 -20.18 4.34
N ILE A 104 1.78 -20.04 3.49
CA ILE A 104 0.46 -20.64 3.72
C ILE A 104 0.60 -22.15 3.52
N VAL A 105 0.55 -22.92 4.62
CA VAL A 105 0.53 -24.38 4.55
C VAL A 105 -0.70 -24.84 3.75
N PRO A 106 -0.54 -25.63 2.67
CA PRO A 106 -1.68 -26.09 1.89
C PRO A 106 -2.64 -26.89 2.77
N ILE A 107 -3.89 -26.45 2.86
CA ILE A 107 -4.96 -27.23 3.49
C ILE A 107 -5.14 -28.49 2.64
N LYS A 108 -4.73 -29.64 3.17
CA LYS A 108 -5.02 -30.94 2.55
C LYS A 108 -6.52 -31.17 2.66
N PHE A 109 -7.26 -30.92 1.58
CA PHE A 109 -8.61 -31.45 1.44
C PHE A 109 -8.51 -32.97 1.39
N VAL A 110 -8.83 -33.63 2.50
CA VAL A 110 -9.04 -35.07 2.52
C VAL A 110 -10.30 -35.31 1.71
N SER A 111 -10.13 -35.75 0.47
CA SER A 111 -11.23 -36.28 -0.32
C SER A 111 -11.49 -37.68 0.23
N ASP A 112 -12.54 -37.82 1.05
CA ASP A 112 -13.05 -39.13 1.43
C ASP A 112 -13.67 -39.76 0.17
N GLU A 113 -12.85 -40.48 -0.61
CA GLU A 113 -13.35 -41.50 -1.53
C GLU A 113 -13.97 -42.62 -0.69
N LYS A 114 -15.26 -42.49 -0.38
CA LYS A 114 -16.08 -43.59 0.12
C LYS A 114 -16.37 -44.53 -1.04
N THR A 115 -15.91 -45.77 -0.85
CA THR A 115 -16.13 -46.96 -1.66
C THR A 115 -17.58 -47.40 -1.67
#